data_AF-W6W2D3-F1
#
_entry.id   AF-W6W2D3-F1
#
_cell.length_a   1.000
_cell.length_b   1.000
_cell.length_c   1.000
_cell.angle_alpha   90.00
_cell.angle_beta   90.00
_cell.angle_gamma   90.00
#
_symmetry.space_group_name_H-M   'P 1'
#
loop_
_entity.id
_entity.type
_entity.pdbx_description
1 polymer ?
#
loop_
_entity_poly.entity_id
_entity_poly.type
_entity_poly.pdbx_seq_one_letter_code
_entity_poly.pdbx_strand_id
1 'polypeptide(L)' 'MSTSGKLIVLAAFTKDDEGNLIPAFDPRQVDNEERAKRDARMMADQYDGVVAWSRDADPAIGEYGPPVVLFQSGEIPELE' A
#
# COMPACT_ATOMS: atom_id res chain seq x y z
N MET A 1 25.07 9.59 7.33
CA MET A 1 24.29 8.38 7.03
C MET A 1 23.03 8.85 6.34
N SER A 2 22.94 8.67 5.02
CA SER A 2 21.74 9.04 4.28
C SER A 2 20.69 7.98 4.62
N THR A 3 19.79 8.29 5.55
CA THR A 3 18.61 7.47 5.77
C THR A 3 17.80 7.57 4.47
N SER A 4 17.91 6.59 3.57
CA SER A 4 17.02 6.49 2.42
C SER A 4 15.60 6.55 2.96
N GLY A 5 14.85 7.59 2.59
CA GLY A 5 13.46 7.71 3.00
C GLY A 5 12.68 6.59 2.32
N LYS A 6 11.91 5.80 3.07
CA LYS A 6 11.02 4.81 2.47
C LYS A 6 9.60 5.34 2.52
N LEU A 7 8.92 5.37 1.38
CA LEU A 7 7.48 5.60 1.32
C LEU A 7 6.80 4.24 1.51
N ILE A 8 5.97 4.11 2.53
CA ILE A 8 5.24 2.87 2.83
C ILE A 8 3.78 3.24 2.87
N VAL A 9 2.95 2.57 2.07
CA VAL A 9 1.54 2.91 1.91
C VAL A 9 0.69 1.69 2.17
N LEU A 10 -0.40 1.91 2.89
CA LEU A 10 -1.48 0.96 3.11
C LEU A 10 -2.75 1.49 2.46
N ALA A 11 -3.35 0.70 1.58
CA ALA A 11 -4.63 0.99 0.94
C ALA A 11 -5.57 -0.21 1.07
N ALA A 12 -6.87 0.07 1.11
CA ALA A 12 -7.92 -0.92 1.04
C ALA A 12 -8.99 -0.46 0.05
N PHE A 13 -9.69 -1.43 -0.51
CA PHE A 13 -10.65 -1.26 -1.57
C PHE A 13 -11.92 -2.05 -1.28
N THR A 14 -13.05 -1.48 -1.67
CA THR A 14 -14.38 -2.10 -1.60
C THR A 14 -15.03 -1.99 -2.96
N LYS A 15 -15.98 -2.87 -3.26
CA LYS A 15 -16.84 -2.74 -4.43
C LYS A 15 -17.99 -1.78 -4.14
N ASP A 16 -18.28 -0.89 -5.08
CA ASP A 16 -19.52 -0.12 -5.09
C ASP A 16 -20.72 -0.97 -5.53
N ASP A 17 -21.90 -0.37 -5.58
CA ASP A 17 -23.15 -1.06 -5.98
C ASP A 17 -23.12 -1.58 -7.42
N GLU A 18 -22.21 -1.08 -8.26
CA GLU A 18 -22.00 -1.49 -9.65
C GLU A 18 -20.89 -2.56 -9.77
N GLY A 19 -20.24 -2.90 -8.65
CA GLY A 19 -19.15 -3.87 -8.60
C GLY A 19 -17.77 -3.28 -8.92
N ASN A 20 -17.65 -1.95 -9.09
CA ASN A 20 -16.39 -1.30 -9.36
C ASN A 20 -15.55 -1.21 -8.10
N LEU A 21 -14.26 -1.52 -8.23
CA LEU A 21 -13.33 -1.44 -7.12
C LEU A 21 -12.95 0.03 -6.85
N ILE A 22 -13.32 0.53 -5.67
CA ILE A 22 -13.04 1.90 -5.23
C ILE A 22 -12.23 1.91 -3.92
N PRO A 23 -11.41 2.95 -3.65
CA PRO A 23 -10.74 3.08 -2.36
C PRO A 23 -11.77 3.11 -1.22
N ALA A 24 -11.57 2.24 -0.22
CA ALA A 24 -12.41 2.21 0.98
C ALA A 24 -12.13 3.39 1.92
N PHE A 25 -10.93 3.98 1.82
CA PHE A 25 -10.49 5.20 2.51
C PHE A 25 -9.25 5.77 1.80
N ASP A 26 -8.87 7.01 2.15
CA ASP A 26 -7.63 7.64 1.66
C ASP A 26 -6.39 6.82 2.04
N PRO A 27 -5.56 6.39 1.07
CA PRO A 27 -4.36 5.61 1.34
C PRO A 27 -3.48 6.25 2.41
N ARG A 28 -3.00 5.43 3.34
CA ARG A 28 -2.30 5.91 4.53
C ARG A 28 -0.82 5.62 4.40
N GLN A 29 0.01 6.64 4.65
CA GLN A 29 1.42 6.42 4.85
C GLN A 29 1.66 5.76 6.21
N VAL A 30 2.47 4.71 6.22
CA VAL A 30 2.89 3.98 7.42
C VAL A 30 4.37 4.24 7.66
N ASP A 31 4.77 4.17 8.92
CA ASP A 31 6.11 4.46 9.41
C ASP A 31 7.11 3.32 9.16
N ASN A 32 6.65 2.07 9.10
CA ASN A 32 7.49 0.90 8.87
C ASN A 32 6.72 -0.25 8.18
N GLU A 33 7.46 -1.17 7.56
CA GLU A 33 6.89 -2.26 6.75
C GLU A 33 6.18 -3.32 7.58
N GLU A 34 6.71 -3.66 8.77
CA GLU A 34 6.13 -4.70 9.63
C GLU A 34 4.74 -4.30 10.09
N ARG A 35 4.58 -3.03 10.47
CA ARG A 35 3.29 -2.44 10.81
C ARG A 35 2.35 -2.43 9.61
N ALA A 36 2.81 -2.02 8.44
CA ALA A 36 2.00 -2.02 7.23
C ALA A 36 1.48 -3.43 6.89
N LYS A 37 2.34 -4.46 6.96
CA LYS A 37 1.96 -5.87 6.74
C LYS A 37 0.95 -6.36 7.78
N ARG A 38 1.18 -6.04 9.06
CA ARG A 38 0.28 -6.45 10.15
C ARG A 38 -1.11 -5.81 9.98
N ASP A 39 -1.15 -4.50 9.77
CA ASP A 39 -2.40 -3.74 9.60
C ASP A 39 -3.16 -4.23 8.37
N ALA A 40 -2.47 -4.41 7.23
CA ALA A 40 -3.07 -4.97 6.01
C ALA A 40 -3.69 -6.35 6.24
N ARG A 41 -3.00 -7.23 6.99
CA ARG A 41 -3.50 -8.57 7.27
C ARG A 41 -4.74 -8.57 8.16
N MET A 42 -4.84 -7.64 9.13
CA MET A 42 -6.05 -7.50 9.96
C MET A 42 -7.25 -6.95 9.18
N MET A 43 -6.99 -6.25 8.07
CA MET A 43 -8.00 -5.66 7.20
C MET A 43 -8.46 -6.60 6.09
N ALA A 44 -7.71 -7.67 5.80
CA ALA A 44 -7.96 -8.58 4.68
C ALA A 44 -9.35 -9.23 4.70
N ASP A 45 -9.93 -9.44 5.88
CA ASP A 45 -11.27 -10.03 6.04
C ASP A 45 -12.40 -8.98 6.03
N GLN A 46 -12.06 -7.68 5.97
CA GLN A 46 -13.02 -6.56 6.09
C GLN A 46 -13.27 -5.85 4.76
N TYR A 47 -12.43 -6.06 3.75
CA TYR A 47 -12.45 -5.33 2.49
C TYR A 47 -12.28 -6.29 1.31
N ASP A 48 -12.80 -5.93 0.14
CA ASP A 48 -12.67 -6.71 -1.09
C ASP A 48 -11.22 -6.74 -1.62
N GLY A 49 -10.42 -5.76 -1.23
CA GLY A 49 -9.02 -5.63 -1.59
C GLY A 49 -8.20 -4.91 -0.53
N VAL A 50 -7.00 -5.39 -0.23
CA VAL A 50 -6.04 -4.71 0.65
C VAL A 50 -4.63 -4.86 0.10
N VAL A 51 -3.87 -3.78 0.09
CA VAL A 51 -2.46 -3.78 -0.29
C VAL A 51 -1.62 -2.93 0.64
N ALA A 52 -0.48 -3.46 1.04
CA ALA A 52 0.62 -2.71 1.59
C ALA A 52 1.78 -2.77 0.60
N TRP A 53 2.35 -1.63 0.23
CA TRP A 53 3.52 -1.54 -0.64
C TRP A 53 4.51 -0.50 -0.12
N SER A 54 5.75 -0.58 -0.59
CA SER A 54 6.77 0.43 -0.31
C SER A 54 7.54 0.85 -1.54
N ARG A 55 8.10 2.06 -1.52
CA ARG A 55 9.08 2.57 -2.48
C ARG A 55 10.27 3.12 -1.74
N ASP A 56 11.46 2.71 -2.17
CA ASP A 56 12.69 3.34 -1.71
C ASP A 56 12.83 4.72 -2.37
N ALA A 57 13.00 5.77 -1.59
CA ALA A 57 13.47 7.05 -2.11
C ALA A 57 14.99 6.95 -2.23
N ASP A 58 15.49 7.18 -3.44
CA ASP A 58 16.91 7.37 -3.67
C ASP A 58 17.23 8.88 -3.63
N PRO A 59 17.77 9.40 -2.51
CA PRO A 59 18.08 10.81 -2.38
C PRO A 59 19.22 11.26 -3.30
N ALA A 60 19.99 10.35 -3.91
CA ALA A 60 21.05 10.69 -4.84
C ALA A 60 20.52 11.11 -6.22
N ILE A 61 19.37 10.56 -6.63
CA ILE A 61 18.73 10.86 -7.92
C ILE A 61 17.39 11.60 -7.78
N GLY A 62 16.84 11.69 -6.56
CA GLY A 62 15.58 12.39 -6.30
C GLY A 62 14.33 11.64 -6.77
N GLU A 63 14.45 10.34 -7.03
CA GLU A 63 13.38 9.50 -7.56
C GLU A 63 12.99 8.41 -6.55
N TYR A 64 11.74 7.95 -6.66
CA TYR A 64 11.30 6.74 -5.99
C TYR A 64 11.56 5.55 -6.90
N GLY A 65 12.13 4.48 -6.34
CA GLY A 65 12.25 3.20 -7.00
C GLY A 65 10.87 2.56 -7.28
N PRO A 66 10.86 1.40 -7.96
CA PRO A 66 9.61 0.68 -8.26
C PRO A 66 8.90 0.27 -6.96
N PRO A 67 7.55 0.20 -6.96
CA PRO A 67 6.81 -0.26 -5.79
C PRO A 67 7.11 -1.74 -5.51
N VAL A 68 7.37 -2.04 -4.26
CA VAL A 68 7.51 -3.41 -3.73
C VAL A 68 6.28 -3.74 -2.92
N VAL A 69 5.51 -4.72 -3.36
CA VAL A 69 4.35 -5.22 -2.62
C VAL A 69 4.82 -5.96 -1.37
N LEU A 70 4.39 -5.49 -0.21
CA LEU A 70 4.68 -6.05 1.11
C LEU A 70 3.65 -7.09 1.52
N PHE A 71 2.38 -6.85 1.16
CA PHE A 71 1.24 -7.73 1.37
C PHE A 71 0.13 -7.36 0.40
N GLN A 72 -0.61 -8.35 -0.09
CA GLN A 72 -1.80 -8.16 -0.90
C GLN A 72 -2.83 -9.25 -0.57
N SER A 73 -4.11 -8.87 -0.48
CA SER A 73 -5.24 -9.77 -0.36
C SER A 73 -6.40 -9.24 -1.17
N GLY A 74 -7.18 -10.13 -1.79
CA GLY A 74 -8.34 -9.74 -2.58
C GLY A 74 -7.98 -9.06 -3.91
N GLU A 75 -8.95 -8.33 -4.45
CA GLU A 75 -8.84 -7.62 -5.72
C GLU A 75 -8.27 -6.22 -5.49
N ILE A 76 -7.23 -5.83 -6.22
CA ILE A 76 -6.64 -4.47 -6.15
C ILE A 76 -6.45 -3.92 -7.56
N PRO A 77 -6.48 -2.58 -7.75
CA PRO A 77 -6.07 -1.97 -9.01
C PRO A 77 -4.58 -2.20 -9.27
N GLU A 78 -4.16 -2.02 -10.52
CA GLU A 78 -2.74 -2.03 -10.88
C GLU A 78 -1.99 -0.89 -10.19
N LEU A 79 -0.83 -1.19 -9.61
CA LEU A 79 0.02 -0.21 -8.95
C LEU A 79 0.92 0.45 -10.00
N GLU A 80 0.62 1.69 -10.39
CA GLU A 80 1.48 2.55 -11.23
C GLU A 80 2.61 3.20 -10.44
#